data_AF-A0A6P5EEG6-F1
#
_entry.id   AF-A0A6P5EEG6-F1
#
_cell.length_a   1.000
_cell.length_b   1.000
_cell.length_c   1.000
_cell.angle_alpha   90.00
_cell.angle_beta   90.00
_cell.angle_gamma   90.00
#
_symmetry.space_group_name_H-M   'P 1'
#
loop_
_entity.id
_entity.type
_entity.pdbx_description
1 polymer ?
#
loop_
_entity_poly.entity_id
_entity_poly.type
_entity_poly.pdbx_seq_one_letter_code
_entity_poly.pdbx_strand_id
1 'polypeptide(L)'
;MARMLRSCLQSLLKLVNSVIGLTGMGMILYALWMLRAWFKQIGGGGGFDSSPPWFIYTFLGLGVFLCLLTCSGHIAAETANGHCLSCYMAFVFLLVLLEAAITADIFLNRNWEEDFPEDPSGKFDEFKNFVRLNFEMCKWIGLSVVAAQALSMFLAMVLRALGPDHESYYDSDDDNEPARLPLLRSQSLRAPSPIESNLPLNNDWSVRIHDRVSK
;
A
#
# COMPACT_ATOMS: atom_id res chain seq x y z
N MET A 1 -18.17 14.85 -14.60
CA MET A 1 -16.78 14.70 -15.12
C MET A 1 -15.82 14.15 -14.07
N ALA A 2 -15.69 14.75 -12.87
CA ALA A 2 -14.79 14.28 -11.82
C ALA A 2 -15.02 12.81 -11.40
N ARG A 3 -16.28 12.38 -11.24
CA ARG A 3 -16.63 10.99 -10.90
C ARG A 3 -16.18 9.98 -11.96
N MET A 4 -16.40 10.28 -13.25
CA MET A 4 -15.96 9.44 -14.37
C MET A 4 -14.43 9.36 -14.45
N LEU A 5 -13.74 10.48 -14.23
CA LEU A 5 -12.27 10.51 -14.16
C LEU A 5 -11.77 9.63 -13.02
N ARG A 6 -12.35 9.72 -11.82
CA ARG A 6 -12.00 8.88 -10.67
C ARG A 6 -12.18 7.40 -10.97
N SER A 7 -13.34 6.99 -11.50
CA SER A 7 -13.59 5.59 -11.87
C SER A 7 -12.60 5.10 -12.94
N CYS A 8 -12.25 5.96 -13.90
CA CYS A 8 -11.23 5.65 -14.90
C CYS A 8 -9.85 5.43 -14.25
N LEU A 9 -9.42 6.33 -13.37
CA LEU A 9 -8.13 6.22 -12.67
C LEU A 9 -8.09 5.00 -11.73
N GLN A 10 -9.18 4.69 -11.02
CA GLN A 10 -9.30 3.48 -10.20
C GLN A 10 -9.22 2.20 -11.05
N SER A 11 -9.90 2.18 -12.19
CA SER A 11 -9.85 1.04 -13.13
C SER A 11 -8.45 0.86 -13.70
N LEU A 12 -7.79 1.95 -14.10
CA LEU A 12 -6.42 1.90 -14.61
C LEU A 12 -5.42 1.43 -13.55
N LEU A 13 -5.54 1.93 -12.31
CA LEU A 13 -4.69 1.49 -11.20
C LEU A 13 -4.91 0.00 -10.89
N LYS A 14 -6.15 -0.49 -10.92
CA LYS A 14 -6.46 -1.92 -10.81
C LYS A 14 -5.85 -2.74 -11.95
N LEU A 15 -5.94 -2.25 -13.18
CA LEU A 15 -5.38 -2.91 -14.36
C LEU A 15 -3.85 -3.07 -14.22
N VAL A 16 -3.14 -1.99 -13.91
CA VAL A 16 -1.67 -2.01 -13.75
C VAL A 16 -1.26 -2.96 -12.63
N ASN A 17 -1.94 -2.91 -11.47
CA ASN A 17 -1.66 -3.83 -10.37
C ASN A 17 -1.99 -5.28 -10.72
N SER A 18 -3.06 -5.54 -11.48
CA SER A 18 -3.42 -6.90 -11.92
C SER A 18 -2.33 -7.53 -12.81
N VAL A 19 -1.73 -6.76 -13.71
CA VAL A 19 -0.60 -7.22 -14.54
C VAL A 19 0.62 -7.57 -13.66
N ILE A 20 0.90 -6.76 -12.66
CA ILE A 20 1.98 -7.04 -11.69
C ILE A 20 1.68 -8.31 -10.90
N GLY A 21 0.43 -8.51 -10.48
CA GLY A 21 0.00 -9.72 -9.78
C GLY A 21 0.12 -10.98 -10.61
N LEU A 22 -0.25 -10.93 -11.90
CA LEU A 22 -0.03 -12.05 -12.83
C LEU A 22 1.45 -12.39 -12.97
N THR A 23 2.31 -11.36 -13.02
CA THR A 23 3.77 -11.54 -13.03
C THR A 23 4.25 -12.21 -11.74
N GLY A 24 3.79 -11.74 -10.57
CA GLY A 24 4.11 -12.33 -9.27
C GLY A 24 3.66 -13.79 -9.15
N MET A 25 2.45 -14.12 -9.61
CA MET A 25 1.95 -15.51 -9.64
C MET A 25 2.81 -16.38 -10.56
N GLY A 26 3.19 -15.88 -11.74
CA GLY A 26 4.09 -16.57 -12.65
C GLY A 26 5.45 -16.85 -12.01
N MET A 27 6.03 -15.87 -11.31
CA MET A 27 7.27 -16.03 -10.56
C MET A 27 7.16 -17.08 -9.46
N ILE A 28 6.07 -17.09 -8.69
CA ILE A 28 5.83 -18.10 -7.65
C ILE A 28 5.74 -19.49 -8.28
N LEU A 29 4.93 -19.66 -9.33
CA LEU A 29 4.79 -20.95 -10.01
C LEU A 29 6.13 -21.45 -10.57
N TYR A 30 6.92 -20.56 -11.16
CA TYR A 30 8.25 -20.90 -11.66
C TYR A 30 9.22 -21.27 -10.55
N ALA A 31 9.23 -20.53 -9.43
CA ALA A 31 10.05 -20.85 -8.27
C ALA A 31 9.67 -22.19 -7.63
N LEU A 32 8.37 -22.48 -7.50
CA LEU A 32 7.87 -23.77 -7.01
C LEU A 32 8.24 -24.91 -7.96
N TRP A 33 8.21 -24.67 -9.27
CA TRP A 33 8.66 -25.65 -10.26
C TRP A 33 10.17 -25.93 -10.12
N MET A 34 11.00 -24.90 -9.99
CA MET A 34 12.45 -25.05 -9.75
C MET A 34 12.73 -25.81 -8.45
N LEU A 35 12.00 -25.48 -7.37
CA LEU A 35 12.12 -26.15 -6.08
C LEU A 35 11.75 -27.63 -6.18
N ARG A 36 10.65 -27.96 -6.87
CA ARG A 36 10.26 -29.35 -7.12
C ARG A 36 11.31 -30.08 -7.97
N ALA A 37 11.83 -29.44 -9.01
CA ALA A 37 12.87 -30.02 -9.86
C ALA A 37 14.14 -30.34 -9.06
N TRP A 38 14.54 -29.43 -8.17
CA TRP A 38 15.66 -29.60 -7.24
C TRP A 38 15.45 -30.80 -6.30
N PHE A 39 14.31 -30.88 -5.61
CA PHE A 39 14.02 -32.01 -4.73
C PHE A 39 13.98 -33.36 -5.46
N LYS A 40 13.52 -33.39 -6.72
CA LYS A 40 13.55 -34.61 -7.53
C LYS A 40 14.98 -35.05 -7.86
N GLN A 41 15.91 -34.12 -8.07
CA GLN A 41 17.32 -34.45 -8.34
C GLN A 41 18.01 -34.99 -7.07
N ILE A 42 17.78 -34.37 -5.91
CA ILE A 42 18.35 -34.85 -4.63
C ILE A 42 17.76 -36.21 -4.24
N GLY A 43 16.44 -36.37 -4.30
CA GLY A 43 15.76 -37.61 -3.91
C GLY A 43 16.08 -38.84 -4.78
N GLY A 44 16.75 -38.64 -5.93
CA GLY A 44 17.19 -39.72 -6.82
C GLY A 44 18.59 -40.26 -6.54
N GLY A 45 19.40 -39.64 -5.68
CA GLY A 45 20.76 -40.12 -5.42
C GLY A 45 21.73 -39.23 -4.62
N GLY A 46 21.29 -38.14 -3.97
CA GLY A 46 22.17 -37.23 -3.22
C GLY A 46 21.76 -37.08 -1.75
N GLY A 47 22.75 -37.01 -0.84
CA GLY A 47 22.56 -36.96 0.60
C GLY A 47 21.70 -35.78 1.11
N PHE A 48 21.11 -35.98 2.29
CA PHE A 48 20.10 -35.12 2.95
C PHE A 48 20.56 -33.71 3.35
N ASP A 49 21.81 -33.31 3.05
CA ASP A 49 22.42 -32.09 3.59
C ASP A 49 22.42 -30.88 2.63
N SER A 50 21.87 -31.01 1.41
CA SER A 50 21.86 -29.91 0.43
C SER A 50 20.59 -29.06 0.51
N SER A 51 20.71 -27.87 1.13
CA SER A 51 19.66 -26.84 1.09
C SER A 51 19.42 -26.36 -0.35
N PRO A 52 18.17 -26.01 -0.73
CA PRO A 52 17.89 -25.44 -2.04
C PRO A 52 18.69 -24.15 -2.28
N PRO A 53 19.10 -23.88 -3.53
CA PRO A 53 19.81 -22.66 -3.87
C PRO A 53 19.08 -21.40 -3.42
N TRP A 54 19.83 -20.45 -2.88
CA TRP A 54 19.32 -19.16 -2.39
C TRP A 54 18.49 -18.43 -3.45
N PHE A 55 18.90 -18.51 -4.71
CA PHE A 55 18.23 -17.90 -5.87
C PHE A 55 16.75 -18.30 -5.98
N ILE A 56 16.40 -19.56 -5.72
CA ILE A 56 15.01 -20.04 -5.77
C ILE A 56 14.16 -19.32 -4.72
N TYR A 57 14.68 -19.14 -3.51
CA TYR A 57 13.99 -18.42 -2.44
C TYR A 57 13.84 -16.93 -2.74
N THR A 58 14.82 -16.31 -3.40
CA THR A 58 14.69 -14.90 -3.82
C THR A 58 13.59 -14.71 -4.86
N PHE A 59 13.49 -15.61 -5.85
CA PHE A 59 12.40 -15.60 -6.84
C PHE A 59 11.03 -15.82 -6.19
N LEU A 60 10.95 -16.76 -5.25
CA LEU A 60 9.72 -17.04 -4.51
C LEU A 60 9.31 -15.83 -3.65
N GLY A 61 10.25 -15.27 -2.89
CA GLY A 61 10.01 -14.12 -2.01
C GLY A 61 9.61 -12.87 -2.79
N LEU A 62 10.29 -12.57 -3.90
CA LEU A 62 9.94 -11.46 -4.78
C LEU A 62 8.55 -11.67 -5.40
N GLY A 63 8.21 -12.88 -5.85
CA GLY A 63 6.88 -13.20 -6.35
C GLY A 63 5.78 -12.99 -5.31
N VAL A 64 5.98 -13.45 -4.07
CA VAL A 64 5.04 -13.22 -2.95
C VAL A 64 4.89 -11.73 -2.66
N PHE A 65 5.99 -10.99 -2.64
CA PHE A 65 5.96 -9.54 -2.42
C PHE A 65 5.16 -8.80 -3.51
N LEU A 66 5.31 -9.16 -4.78
CA LEU A 66 4.52 -8.59 -5.89
C LEU A 66 3.02 -8.92 -5.77
N CYS A 67 2.67 -10.10 -5.26
CA CYS A 67 1.29 -10.45 -4.96
C CYS A 67 0.72 -9.57 -3.83
N LEU A 68 1.50 -9.33 -2.76
CA LEU A 68 1.09 -8.43 -1.66
C LEU A 68 0.92 -6.99 -2.15
N LEU A 69 1.84 -6.49 -2.98
CA LEU A 69 1.75 -5.20 -3.64
C LEU A 69 0.44 -5.08 -4.45
N THR A 70 0.11 -6.14 -5.20
CA THR A 70 -1.11 -6.18 -6.01
C THR A 70 -2.36 -6.15 -5.14
N CYS A 71 -2.44 -6.99 -4.11
CA CYS A 71 -3.56 -6.99 -3.15
C CYS A 71 -3.74 -5.60 -2.52
N SER A 72 -2.64 -5.00 -2.05
CA SER A 72 -2.64 -3.64 -1.51
C SER A 72 -3.15 -2.61 -2.53
N GLY A 73 -2.69 -2.68 -3.77
CA GLY A 73 -3.09 -1.78 -4.85
C GLY A 73 -4.58 -1.90 -5.21
N HIS A 74 -5.14 -3.11 -5.24
CA HIS A 74 -6.56 -3.33 -5.45
C HIS A 74 -7.40 -2.74 -4.31
N ILE A 75 -7.00 -3.00 -3.06
CA ILE A 75 -7.67 -2.45 -1.87
C ILE A 75 -7.58 -0.93 -1.86
N ALA A 76 -6.42 -0.37 -2.20
CA ALA A 76 -6.20 1.07 -2.26
C ALA A 76 -7.05 1.75 -3.34
N ALA A 77 -7.18 1.13 -4.51
CA ALA A 77 -8.02 1.64 -5.60
C ALA A 77 -9.51 1.59 -5.25
N GLU A 78 -9.97 0.54 -4.55
CA GLU A 78 -11.38 0.35 -4.20
C GLU A 78 -11.81 1.21 -3.01
N THR A 79 -11.03 1.22 -1.93
CA THR A 79 -11.37 1.97 -0.73
C THR A 79 -11.15 3.48 -0.91
N ALA A 80 -10.19 3.88 -1.76
CA ALA A 80 -9.71 5.26 -1.90
C ALA A 80 -9.43 5.95 -0.54
N ASN A 81 -9.13 5.15 0.50
CA ASN A 81 -8.85 5.64 1.83
C ASN A 81 -7.39 6.09 1.91
N GLY A 82 -7.13 7.22 2.57
CA GLY A 82 -5.79 7.81 2.68
C GLY A 82 -4.76 6.84 3.27
N HIS A 83 -5.13 6.02 4.25
CA HIS A 83 -4.23 5.04 4.87
C HIS A 83 -3.89 3.86 3.94
N CYS A 84 -4.87 3.27 3.26
CA CYS A 84 -4.65 2.16 2.32
C CYS A 84 -3.78 2.61 1.14
N LEU A 85 -4.07 3.79 0.62
CA LEU A 85 -3.31 4.41 -0.47
C LEU A 85 -1.89 4.76 -0.02
N SER A 86 -1.70 5.25 1.21
CA SER A 86 -0.37 5.50 1.76
C SER A 86 0.44 4.21 1.95
N CYS A 87 -0.21 3.13 2.39
CA CYS A 87 0.42 1.81 2.52
C CYS A 87 0.88 1.29 1.15
N TYR A 88 0.01 1.35 0.14
CA TYR A 88 0.35 1.02 -1.24
C TYR A 88 1.52 1.85 -1.78
N MET A 89 1.46 3.17 -1.60
CA MET A 89 2.53 4.09 -2.02
C MET A 89 3.85 3.77 -1.33
N ALA A 90 3.83 3.39 -0.05
CA ALA A 90 5.03 2.97 0.66
C ALA A 90 5.63 1.69 0.06
N PHE A 91 4.82 0.69 -0.29
CA PHE A 91 5.32 -0.51 -0.97
C PHE A 91 5.93 -0.21 -2.34
N VAL A 92 5.27 0.62 -3.15
CA VAL A 92 5.81 1.02 -4.47
C VAL A 92 7.10 1.84 -4.30
N PHE A 93 7.18 2.71 -3.29
CA PHE A 93 8.38 3.46 -2.98
C PHE A 93 9.54 2.55 -2.53
N LEU A 94 9.27 1.54 -1.70
CA LEU A 94 10.26 0.54 -1.31
C LEU A 94 10.79 -0.25 -2.51
N LEU A 95 9.95 -0.56 -3.50
CA LEU A 95 10.39 -1.17 -4.76
C LEU A 95 11.34 -0.26 -5.53
N VAL A 96 10.99 1.02 -5.69
CA VAL A 96 11.87 1.98 -6.36
C VAL A 96 13.20 2.14 -5.63
N LEU A 97 13.19 2.18 -4.30
CA LEU A 97 14.42 2.24 -3.52
C LEU A 97 15.27 0.98 -3.69
N LEU A 98 14.64 -0.21 -3.70
CA LEU A 98 15.32 -1.47 -3.93
C LEU A 98 15.95 -1.52 -5.34
N GLU A 99 15.20 -1.11 -6.36
CA GLU A 99 15.71 -1.03 -7.74
C GLU A 99 16.84 -0.02 -7.88
N ALA A 100 16.72 1.15 -7.25
CA ALA A 100 17.76 2.17 -7.23
C ALA A 100 19.01 1.67 -6.48
N ALA A 101 18.84 0.96 -5.36
CA ALA A 101 19.94 0.38 -4.60
C ALA A 101 20.68 -0.69 -5.40
N ILE A 102 19.96 -1.62 -6.04
CA ILE A 102 20.55 -2.65 -6.91
C ILE A 102 21.26 -2.01 -8.11
N THR A 103 20.64 -1.02 -8.74
CA THR A 103 21.24 -0.31 -9.89
C THR A 103 22.50 0.44 -9.49
N ALA A 104 22.47 1.12 -8.34
CA ALA A 104 23.63 1.82 -7.80
C ALA A 104 24.74 0.86 -7.42
N ASP A 105 24.41 -0.29 -6.82
CA ASP A 105 25.37 -1.33 -6.46
C ASP A 105 26.07 -1.90 -7.70
N ILE A 106 25.31 -2.30 -8.72
CA ILE A 106 25.87 -2.78 -10.00
C ILE A 106 26.75 -1.71 -10.68
N PHE A 107 26.40 -0.43 -10.54
CA PHE A 107 27.16 0.67 -11.17
C PHE A 107 28.44 1.04 -10.41
N LEU A 108 28.42 1.00 -9.07
CA LEU A 108 29.54 1.41 -8.22
C LEU A 108 30.49 0.25 -7.92
N ASN A 109 29.96 -0.97 -7.79
CA ASN A 109 30.73 -2.17 -7.46
C ASN A 109 31.11 -2.91 -8.74
N ARG A 110 32.37 -2.80 -9.17
CA ARG A 110 32.88 -3.53 -10.35
C ARG A 110 32.87 -5.04 -10.20
N ASN A 111 32.82 -5.54 -8.97
CA ASN A 111 32.91 -6.95 -8.63
C ASN A 111 31.60 -7.47 -8.01
N TRP A 112 30.46 -6.79 -8.23
CA TRP A 112 29.16 -7.16 -7.67
C TRP A 112 28.74 -8.63 -7.93
N GLU A 113 29.25 -9.23 -9.01
CA GLU A 113 29.00 -10.65 -9.32
C GLU A 113 29.66 -11.61 -8.32
N GLU A 114 30.74 -11.21 -7.65
CA GLU A 114 31.48 -12.01 -6.67
C GLU A 114 30.78 -12.08 -5.29
N ASP A 115 29.83 -11.18 -5.03
CA ASP A 115 29.11 -11.11 -3.75
C ASP A 115 28.00 -12.17 -3.62
N PHE A 116 27.64 -12.84 -4.73
CA PHE A 116 26.62 -13.87 -4.69
C PHE A 116 27.18 -15.21 -4.17
N PRO A 117 26.43 -15.91 -3.28
CA PRO A 117 26.80 -17.26 -2.91
C PRO A 117 26.75 -18.19 -4.13
N GLU A 118 27.64 -19.18 -4.14
CA GLU A 118 27.68 -20.20 -5.20
C GLU A 118 26.32 -20.93 -5.30
N ASP A 119 25.82 -21.07 -6.54
CA ASP A 119 24.62 -21.83 -6.84
C ASP A 119 24.99 -23.22 -7.40
N PRO A 120 24.89 -24.29 -6.59
CA PRO A 120 25.23 -25.64 -7.04
C PRO A 120 24.27 -26.18 -8.12
N SER A 121 23.12 -25.55 -8.34
CA SER A 121 22.17 -25.97 -9.38
C SER A 121 22.53 -25.46 -10.78
N GLY A 122 23.42 -24.47 -10.89
CA GLY A 122 23.75 -23.78 -12.14
C GLY A 122 22.57 -23.00 -12.77
N LYS A 123 21.41 -22.93 -12.11
CA LYS A 123 20.22 -22.24 -12.61
C LYS A 123 20.41 -20.73 -12.64
N PHE A 124 21.16 -20.20 -11.68
CA PHE A 124 21.54 -18.80 -11.67
C PHE A 124 22.44 -18.43 -12.85
N ASP A 125 23.41 -19.27 -13.21
CA ASP A 125 24.26 -19.03 -14.38
C ASP A 125 23.48 -19.10 -15.70
N GLU A 126 22.52 -20.03 -15.81
CA GLU A 126 21.58 -20.09 -16.93
C GLU A 126 20.77 -18.78 -17.05
N PHE A 127 20.27 -18.26 -15.93
CA PHE A 127 19.56 -16.99 -15.88
C PHE A 127 20.45 -15.80 -16.26
N LYS A 128 21.67 -15.70 -15.72
CA LYS A 128 22.63 -14.65 -16.10
C LYS A 128 22.93 -14.68 -17.59
N ASN A 129 23.13 -15.87 -18.16
CA ASN A 129 23.34 -16.03 -19.60
C ASN A 129 22.11 -15.57 -20.41
N PHE A 130 20.89 -15.90 -19.97
CA PHE A 130 19.66 -15.42 -20.60
C PHE A 130 19.58 -13.88 -20.60
N VAL A 131 19.84 -13.25 -19.46
CA VAL A 131 19.84 -11.77 -19.34
C VAL A 131 20.90 -11.14 -20.24
N ARG A 132 22.11 -11.72 -20.28
CA ARG A 132 23.21 -11.24 -21.11
C ARG A 132 22.89 -11.34 -22.61
N LEU A 133 22.27 -12.44 -23.03
CA LEU A 133 21.85 -12.64 -24.43
C LEU A 133 20.70 -11.72 -24.86
N ASN A 134 19.84 -11.32 -23.92
CA ASN A 134 18.66 -10.50 -24.18
C ASN A 134 18.74 -9.11 -23.54
N PHE A 135 19.94 -8.59 -23.33
CA PHE A 135 20.18 -7.40 -22.51
C PHE A 135 19.35 -6.18 -22.95
N GLU A 136 19.27 -5.91 -24.26
CA GLU A 136 18.46 -4.81 -24.78
C GLU A 136 16.98 -4.96 -24.41
N MET A 137 16.43 -6.17 -24.52
CA MET A 137 15.05 -6.45 -24.12
C MET A 137 14.89 -6.28 -22.60
N CYS A 138 15.80 -6.83 -21.80
CA CYS A 138 15.79 -6.69 -20.34
C CYS A 138 15.87 -5.23 -19.90
N LYS A 139 16.66 -4.40 -20.58
CA LYS A 139 16.76 -2.96 -20.32
C LYS A 139 15.42 -2.24 -20.57
N TRP A 140 14.76 -2.51 -21.69
CA TRP A 140 13.44 -1.93 -21.99
C TRP A 140 12.36 -2.42 -21.03
N ILE A 141 12.42 -3.68 -20.60
CA ILE A 141 11.56 -4.23 -19.55
C ILE A 141 11.79 -3.47 -18.24
N GLY A 142 13.03 -3.33 -17.80
CA GLY A 142 13.38 -2.59 -16.58
C GLY A 142 12.90 -1.14 -16.62
N LEU A 143 13.12 -0.43 -17.74
CA LEU A 143 12.62 0.93 -17.93
C LEU A 143 11.09 0.99 -17.86
N SER A 144 10.41 0.01 -18.45
CA SER A 144 8.95 -0.08 -18.43
C SER A 144 8.41 -0.34 -17.03
N VAL A 145 9.12 -1.13 -16.20
CA VAL A 145 8.76 -1.38 -14.79
C VAL A 145 8.86 -0.08 -13.99
N VAL A 146 9.97 0.65 -14.08
CA VAL A 146 10.14 1.96 -13.39
C VAL A 146 9.06 2.95 -13.84
N ALA A 147 8.76 3.00 -15.14
CA ALA A 147 7.70 3.85 -15.67
C ALA A 147 6.31 3.46 -15.15
N ALA A 148 6.01 2.16 -15.07
CA ALA A 148 4.74 1.67 -14.52
C ALA A 148 4.62 1.97 -13.01
N GLN A 149 5.70 1.89 -12.25
CA GLN A 149 5.73 2.28 -10.84
C GLN A 149 5.51 3.79 -10.66
N ALA A 150 6.18 4.62 -11.45
CA ALA A 150 5.98 6.07 -11.45
C ALA A 150 4.54 6.45 -11.82
N LEU A 151 3.97 5.81 -12.85
CA LEU A 151 2.58 5.98 -13.23
C LEU A 151 1.63 5.54 -12.11
N SER A 152 1.89 4.40 -11.48
CA SER A 152 1.11 3.88 -10.36
C SER A 152 1.12 4.85 -9.18
N MET A 153 2.28 5.41 -8.85
CA MET A 153 2.43 6.44 -7.83
C MET A 153 1.66 7.71 -8.19
N PHE A 154 1.76 8.16 -9.44
CA PHE A 154 1.03 9.32 -9.92
C PHE A 154 -0.49 9.14 -9.83
N LEU A 155 -1.01 8.01 -10.32
CA LEU A 155 -2.43 7.66 -10.24
C LEU A 155 -2.91 7.62 -8.79
N ALA A 156 -2.16 6.99 -7.90
CA ALA A 156 -2.47 6.97 -6.48
C ALA A 156 -2.42 8.38 -5.85
N MET A 157 -1.45 9.23 -6.18
CA MET A 157 -1.43 10.62 -5.69
C MET A 157 -2.65 11.42 -6.16
N VAL A 158 -3.05 11.29 -7.43
CA VAL A 158 -4.25 11.95 -7.95
C VAL A 158 -5.52 11.42 -7.28
N LEU A 159 -5.65 10.10 -7.09
CA LEU A 159 -6.74 9.51 -6.32
C LEU A 159 -6.81 10.05 -4.89
N ARG A 160 -5.65 10.25 -4.25
CA ARG A 160 -5.56 10.84 -2.91
C ARG A 160 -6.08 12.28 -2.90
N ALA A 161 -5.67 13.06 -3.88
CA ALA A 161 -6.01 14.48 -3.99
C ALA A 161 -7.50 14.70 -4.28
N LEU A 162 -8.15 13.76 -4.97
CA LEU A 162 -9.59 13.79 -5.25
C LEU A 162 -10.46 13.51 -4.00
N GLY A 163 -9.88 13.04 -2.89
CA GLY A 163 -10.59 12.78 -1.63
C GLY A 163 -11.56 11.58 -1.69
N PRO A 164 -12.12 11.11 -0.57
CA PRO A 164 -13.16 10.07 -0.58
C PRO A 164 -14.46 10.60 -1.24
N ASP A 165 -15.10 9.78 -2.09
CA ASP A 165 -16.45 10.07 -2.59
C ASP A 165 -17.41 9.82 -1.42
N HIS A 166 -18.02 10.89 -0.89
CA HIS A 166 -19.04 10.81 0.15
C HIS A 166 -20.40 10.45 -0.47
N GLU A 167 -20.50 9.33 -1.20
CA GLU A 167 -21.76 8.97 -1.85
C GLU A 167 -21.91 7.45 -2.09
N SER A 168 -21.87 6.65 -1.02
CA SER A 168 -22.35 5.25 -1.08
C SER A 168 -22.85 4.66 0.25
N TYR A 169 -22.99 5.44 1.33
CA TYR A 169 -23.52 4.91 2.60
C TYR A 169 -24.43 5.87 3.39
N TYR A 170 -24.92 6.94 2.78
CA TYR A 170 -25.93 7.81 3.41
C TYR A 170 -27.25 7.71 2.64
N ASP A 171 -27.86 6.54 2.74
CA ASP A 171 -29.33 6.41 2.67
C ASP A 171 -29.81 5.45 3.77
N SER A 172 -29.22 5.60 4.96
CA SER A 172 -29.74 5.02 6.18
C SER A 172 -29.77 6.14 7.22
N ASP A 173 -30.98 6.59 7.52
CA ASP A 173 -31.34 7.48 8.63
C ASP A 173 -30.81 6.93 9.95
N ASP A 174 -29.56 7.20 10.31
CA ASP A 174 -29.16 7.17 11.71
C ASP A 174 -28.08 8.21 12.00
N ASP A 175 -28.41 9.05 12.96
CA ASP A 175 -27.61 10.14 13.48
C ASP A 175 -26.27 9.61 14.00
N ASN A 176 -25.17 9.98 13.34
CA ASN A 176 -23.88 10.02 14.03
C ASN A 176 -22.97 11.11 13.46
N GLU A 177 -23.08 12.28 14.08
CA GLU A 177 -22.11 13.37 14.06
C GLU A 177 -20.67 12.86 14.23
N PRO A 178 -19.72 13.15 13.31
CA PRO A 178 -18.32 13.06 13.66
C PRO A 178 -17.98 14.27 14.53
N ALA A 179 -17.90 14.05 15.84
CA ALA A 179 -17.40 15.00 16.83
C ALA A 179 -16.00 15.55 16.44
N ARG A 180 -15.99 16.64 15.67
CA ARG A 180 -14.88 17.58 15.54
C ARG A 180 -15.26 18.77 16.42
N LEU A 181 -14.91 18.68 17.70
CA LEU A 181 -15.33 19.64 18.72
C LEU A 181 -14.96 21.10 18.37
N PRO A 182 -15.78 22.08 18.82
CA PRO A 182 -15.75 23.47 18.39
C PRO A 182 -15.17 24.38 19.47
N LEU A 183 -14.29 25.33 19.13
CA LEU A 183 -14.07 26.50 19.99
C LEU A 183 -13.73 27.73 19.13
N LEU A 184 -14.53 28.78 19.32
CA LEU A 184 -14.45 30.14 18.75
C LEU A 184 -15.08 30.38 17.37
N ARG A 185 -16.41 30.22 17.27
CA ARG A 185 -17.19 31.10 16.37
C ARG A 185 -18.61 31.35 16.84
N SER A 186 -18.78 32.17 17.87
CA SER A 186 -20.10 32.74 18.20
C SER A 186 -19.99 34.10 18.89
N GLN A 187 -19.28 35.04 18.28
CA GLN A 187 -19.47 36.47 18.58
C GLN A 187 -19.38 37.26 17.29
N SER A 188 -20.50 37.41 16.60
CA SER A 188 -20.92 38.69 16.01
C SER A 188 -22.15 38.50 15.12
N LEU A 189 -23.12 39.38 15.35
CA LEU A 189 -24.29 39.70 14.53
C LEU A 189 -25.40 38.64 14.44
N ARG A 190 -26.51 38.87 15.17
CA ARG A 190 -27.70 39.57 14.62
C ARG A 190 -28.82 39.62 15.69
N ALA A 191 -29.15 40.82 16.17
CA ALA A 191 -30.48 41.14 16.73
C ALA A 191 -31.38 41.65 15.58
N PRO A 192 -32.71 41.42 15.64
CA PRO A 192 -33.62 42.38 16.27
C PRO A 192 -34.76 41.77 17.12
N SER A 193 -35.27 42.55 18.08
CA SER A 193 -36.40 42.28 19.00
C SER A 193 -37.78 42.66 18.38
N PRO A 194 -38.91 42.79 19.14
CA PRO A 194 -39.30 42.26 20.46
C PRO A 194 -40.73 41.64 20.47
N ILE A 195 -41.02 40.59 21.24
CA ILE A 195 -42.35 40.44 21.87
C ILE A 195 -42.18 39.89 23.30
N GLU A 196 -42.82 40.62 24.19
CA GLU A 196 -42.83 40.59 25.64
C GLU A 196 -43.84 39.54 26.15
N SER A 197 -43.42 38.63 27.02
CA SER A 197 -44.35 37.89 27.91
C SER A 197 -43.62 37.33 29.14
N ASN A 198 -43.62 38.13 30.20
CA ASN A 198 -43.77 37.78 31.61
C ASN A 198 -43.17 36.44 32.12
N LEU A 199 -41.99 36.51 32.75
CA LEU A 199 -41.57 35.56 33.80
C LEU A 199 -41.07 36.34 35.03
N PRO A 200 -41.57 36.09 36.25
CA PRO A 200 -40.97 36.61 37.47
C PRO A 200 -39.72 35.81 37.81
N LEU A 201 -38.60 36.53 37.85
CA LEU A 201 -37.30 36.15 38.36
C LEU A 201 -37.43 35.80 39.87
N ASN A 202 -37.26 34.53 40.24
CA ASN A 202 -37.07 34.16 41.64
C ASN A 202 -35.70 33.49 41.81
N ASN A 203 -34.76 34.33 42.20
CA ASN A 203 -33.37 34.06 42.52
C ASN A 203 -33.26 34.01 44.04
N ASP A 204 -33.46 32.83 44.61
CA ASP A 204 -33.24 32.62 46.04
C ASP A 204 -32.84 31.18 46.34
N TRP A 205 -31.52 30.94 46.45
CA TRP A 205 -30.97 30.11 47.54
C TRP A 205 -29.46 30.35 47.64
N SER A 206 -29.12 31.42 48.35
CA SER A 206 -27.78 31.63 48.85
C SER A 206 -27.54 30.77 50.10
N VAL A 207 -26.46 29.99 50.08
CA VAL A 207 -25.37 30.05 51.09
C VAL A 207 -25.64 29.62 52.55
N ARG A 208 -24.81 28.66 53.00
CA ARG A 208 -24.24 28.40 54.35
C ARG A 208 -25.16 27.84 55.45
N ILE A 209 -24.90 26.62 55.94
CA ILE A 209 -23.90 26.18 56.97
C ILE A 209 -24.42 26.31 58.41
N HIS A 210 -24.26 25.19 59.14
CA HIS A 210 -24.45 24.96 60.60
C HIS A 210 -25.92 24.98 61.07
N ASP A 211 -26.42 24.03 61.87
CA ASP A 211 -25.77 23.51 63.07
C ASP A 211 -26.28 22.13 63.56
N ARG A 212 -25.53 21.58 64.52
CA ARG A 212 -25.63 20.25 65.13
C ARG A 212 -26.81 20.06 66.10
N VAL A 213 -27.03 18.78 66.45
CA VAL A 213 -27.31 18.20 67.79
C VAL A 213 -28.60 17.38 67.89
N SER A 214 -28.37 16.14 68.36
CA SER A 214 -29.25 15.04 68.75
C SER A 214 -30.55 15.37 69.49
N LYS A 215 -31.57 14.54 69.26
CA LYS A 215 -32.01 13.52 70.24
C LYS A 215 -32.77 12.40 69.56
#